data_AF-A0A497B4A3-F1
#
_entry.id   AF-A0A497B4A3-F1
#
_cell.length_a   1.000
_cell.length_b   1.000
_cell.length_c   1.000
_cell.angle_alpha   90.00
_cell.angle_beta   90.00
_cell.angle_gamma   90.00
#
_symmetry.space_group_name_H-M   'P 1'
#
loop_
_entity.id
_entity.type
_entity.pdbx_description
1 polymer ?
#
loop_
_entity_poly.entity_id
_entity_poly.type
_entity_poly.pdbx_seq_one_letter_code
_entity_poly.pdbx_strand_id
1 'polypeptide(L)'
;MAQNLLKNGGFEADWGDKKSHRCLVFPASGGPQEKIIGNIFTPSEWTTWFLHDPGTWDQPEVRDAWKEHDARRVHGGKKGMLLFTFYRGHDAGFFQRVQVAPGTKLRLTAWAHAWSNHLSKEDGGRPDDGRWSDGAGYKEVAWKAGTIPSDTGDPQEDAKSNFTFYVGIDPTGGDNPLADTVVWGQGYHIYNGYCQELAVETTSQTSTVTVFLRSKTMWKFKHSDAYWDDAELVATNQGTLPPTPPTPPTPPVDPAKTRGQPRVQYDRTYVLLAPDANKAWALAAVDGSWQHRYTIGGSADDSGIGDLNVRRVIAVNPARWPTDLHAFFKEYYAGVEYIPVEANTPAELERKLKAL
;
A
#
# COMPACT_ATOMS: atom_id res chain seq x y z
N MET A 1 -12.92 11.23 10.01
CA MET A 1 -12.01 10.07 10.12
C MET A 1 -10.89 10.28 9.11
N ALA A 2 -9.65 9.94 9.45
CA ALA A 2 -8.55 9.98 8.49
C ALA A 2 -8.82 8.96 7.38
N GLN A 3 -8.43 9.27 6.15
CA GLN A 3 -8.63 8.36 5.01
C GLN A 3 -7.64 7.20 5.12
N ASN A 4 -8.15 5.96 5.07
CA ASN A 4 -7.30 4.77 4.94
C ASN A 4 -6.61 4.79 3.57
N LEU A 5 -5.27 4.75 3.58
CA LEU A 5 -4.42 4.78 2.40
C LEU A 5 -4.26 3.39 1.75
N LEU A 6 -4.67 2.32 2.45
CA LEU A 6 -4.66 0.97 1.91
C LEU A 6 -5.84 0.75 0.97
N LYS A 7 -5.60 0.02 -0.12
CA LYS A 7 -6.68 -0.57 -0.92
C LYS A 7 -7.04 -1.92 -0.33
N ASN A 8 -8.33 -2.22 -0.28
CA ASN A 8 -8.84 -3.48 0.25
C ASN A 8 -8.31 -3.79 1.68
N GLY A 9 -8.26 -2.76 2.55
CA GLY A 9 -7.77 -2.91 3.93
C GLY A 9 -8.63 -3.85 4.79
N GLY A 10 -9.94 -3.87 4.57
CA GLY A 10 -10.88 -4.80 5.23
C GLY A 10 -11.05 -6.14 4.51
N PHE A 11 -10.23 -6.47 3.51
CA PHE A 11 -10.30 -7.74 2.76
C PHE A 11 -11.63 -8.11 2.08
N GLU A 12 -12.53 -7.14 1.92
CA GLU A 12 -13.88 -7.35 1.34
C GLU A 12 -13.91 -7.52 -0.19
N ALA A 13 -12.85 -7.15 -0.92
CA ALA A 13 -12.83 -7.30 -2.37
C ALA A 13 -12.95 -8.77 -2.79
N ASP A 14 -13.71 -9.05 -3.85
CA ASP A 14 -13.86 -10.41 -4.36
C ASP A 14 -12.50 -10.90 -4.87
N TRP A 15 -12.10 -12.09 -4.42
CA TRP A 15 -10.90 -12.75 -4.94
C TRP A 15 -11.07 -13.07 -6.43
N GLY A 16 -12.31 -13.37 -6.85
CA GLY A 16 -12.70 -13.66 -8.23
C GLY A 16 -12.38 -12.55 -9.24
N ASP A 17 -12.16 -11.33 -8.80
CA ASP A 17 -11.80 -10.19 -9.67
C ASP A 17 -10.37 -10.30 -10.19
N LYS A 18 -9.43 -10.75 -9.35
CA LYS A 18 -8.00 -10.90 -9.71
C LYS A 18 -7.60 -12.36 -9.92
N LYS A 19 -8.28 -13.29 -9.24
CA LYS A 19 -7.98 -14.74 -9.20
C LYS A 19 -6.50 -15.04 -8.97
N SER A 20 -5.88 -14.25 -8.08
CA SER A 20 -4.44 -14.29 -7.89
C SER A 20 -4.05 -15.42 -6.96
N HIS A 21 -3.19 -16.30 -7.47
CA HIS A 21 -2.45 -17.28 -6.68
C HIS A 21 -0.98 -16.88 -6.47
N ARG A 22 -0.67 -15.61 -6.76
CA ARG A 22 0.68 -15.10 -6.76
C ARG A 22 1.14 -14.80 -5.34
N CYS A 23 2.33 -15.27 -4.99
CA CYS A 23 2.98 -15.03 -3.71
C CYS A 23 4.49 -14.81 -3.88
N LEU A 24 5.10 -14.16 -2.88
CA LEU A 24 6.53 -13.97 -2.80
C LEU A 24 7.13 -14.91 -1.74
N VAL A 25 7.98 -15.83 -2.18
CA VAL A 25 8.64 -16.82 -1.32
C VAL A 25 10.04 -16.34 -0.98
N PHE A 26 10.34 -16.25 0.31
CA PHE A 26 11.67 -15.90 0.81
C PHE A 26 12.36 -17.18 1.27
N PRO A 27 13.21 -17.83 0.45
CA PRO A 27 13.89 -19.05 0.87
C PRO A 27 14.92 -18.77 1.96
N ALA A 28 15.24 -19.78 2.78
CA ALA A 28 16.29 -19.71 3.82
C ALA A 28 17.67 -19.32 3.25
N SER A 29 17.92 -19.60 1.97
CA SER A 29 19.10 -19.18 1.24
C SER A 29 18.74 -18.72 -0.17
N GLY A 30 19.45 -17.70 -0.66
CA GLY A 30 19.18 -17.07 -1.95
C GLY A 30 18.24 -15.86 -1.86
N GLY A 31 17.79 -15.38 -3.02
CA GLY A 31 16.89 -14.24 -3.13
C GLY A 31 15.40 -14.62 -3.14
N PRO A 32 14.50 -13.64 -2.98
CA PRO A 32 13.06 -13.87 -3.05
C PRO A 32 12.63 -14.39 -4.43
N GLN A 33 11.60 -15.22 -4.43
CA GLN A 33 11.06 -15.89 -5.62
C GLN A 33 9.56 -15.63 -5.73
N GLU A 34 9.12 -15.03 -6.83
CA GLU A 34 7.70 -14.97 -7.15
C GLU A 34 7.23 -16.36 -7.61
N LYS A 35 6.12 -16.85 -7.04
CA LYS A 35 5.52 -18.14 -7.40
C LYS A 35 4.01 -18.04 -7.53
N ILE A 36 3.43 -18.99 -8.27
CA ILE A 36 2.00 -19.23 -8.35
C ILE A 36 1.71 -20.53 -7.59
N ILE A 37 0.95 -20.45 -6.50
CA ILE A 37 0.69 -21.59 -5.61
C ILE A 37 -0.83 -21.73 -5.41
N GLY A 38 -1.39 -22.85 -5.87
CA GLY A 38 -2.85 -23.01 -6.02
C GLY A 38 -3.67 -22.96 -4.73
N ASN A 39 -3.07 -23.20 -3.56
CA ASN A 39 -3.75 -23.08 -2.25
C ASN A 39 -3.42 -21.76 -1.52
N ILE A 40 -2.80 -20.80 -2.21
CA ILE A 40 -2.63 -19.43 -1.72
C ILE A 40 -3.58 -18.54 -2.52
N PHE A 41 -4.73 -18.21 -1.95
CA PHE A 41 -5.70 -17.31 -2.58
C PHE A 41 -5.38 -15.87 -2.15
N THR A 42 -4.39 -15.26 -2.79
CA THR A 42 -3.87 -13.93 -2.40
C THR A 42 -4.97 -12.86 -2.49
N PRO A 43 -5.19 -12.05 -1.44
CA PRO A 43 -6.20 -11.00 -1.45
C PRO A 43 -5.96 -9.99 -2.57
N SER A 44 -7.03 -9.54 -3.23
CA SER A 44 -6.98 -8.48 -4.23
C SER A 44 -6.28 -7.23 -3.66
N GLU A 45 -5.39 -6.61 -4.46
CA GLU A 45 -4.52 -5.47 -4.10
C GLU A 45 -3.40 -5.76 -3.08
N TRP A 46 -3.34 -6.96 -2.52
CA TRP A 46 -2.26 -7.39 -1.62
C TRP A 46 -1.34 -8.41 -2.31
N THR A 47 -0.20 -8.67 -1.69
CA THR A 47 0.67 -9.81 -2.04
C THR A 47 0.90 -10.67 -0.81
N THR A 48 0.62 -11.96 -0.93
CA THR A 48 0.99 -12.95 0.10
C THR A 48 2.49 -13.19 0.06
N TRP A 49 3.13 -13.28 1.22
CA TRP A 49 4.53 -13.65 1.34
C TRP A 49 4.73 -14.70 2.44
N PHE A 50 5.80 -15.48 2.33
CA PHE A 50 6.24 -16.37 3.42
C PHE A 50 7.74 -16.65 3.35
N LEU A 51 8.36 -16.78 4.52
CA LEU A 51 9.69 -17.38 4.67
C LEU A 51 9.57 -18.89 4.49
N HIS A 52 10.48 -19.45 3.70
CA HIS A 52 10.52 -20.87 3.40
C HIS A 52 11.87 -21.48 3.78
N ASP A 53 11.86 -22.14 4.93
CA ASP A 53 12.93 -22.99 5.43
C ASP A 53 12.30 -24.35 5.76
N PRO A 54 12.37 -25.34 4.84
CA PRO A 54 11.63 -26.59 4.97
C PRO A 54 11.78 -27.24 6.35
N GLY A 55 10.65 -27.49 7.02
CA GLY A 55 10.64 -28.06 8.36
C GLY A 55 10.92 -27.06 9.49
N THR A 56 11.20 -25.80 9.22
CA THR A 56 11.14 -24.70 10.20
C THR A 56 9.95 -23.81 9.88
N TRP A 57 9.97 -23.20 8.69
CA TRP A 57 8.91 -22.36 8.14
C TRP A 57 8.48 -22.92 6.78
N ASP A 58 7.29 -23.52 6.75
CA ASP A 58 6.76 -24.15 5.55
C ASP A 58 5.70 -23.26 4.88
N GLN A 59 5.34 -23.67 3.66
CA GLN A 59 4.31 -23.00 2.87
C GLN A 59 2.96 -22.95 3.64
N PRO A 60 2.37 -21.74 3.80
CA PRO A 60 1.03 -21.59 4.32
C PRO A 60 -0.03 -21.80 3.24
N GLU A 61 -1.28 -21.89 3.69
CA GLU A 61 -2.47 -21.78 2.85
C GLU A 61 -3.18 -20.47 3.16
N VAL A 62 -3.83 -19.89 2.16
CA VAL A 62 -4.52 -18.59 2.31
C VAL A 62 -5.89 -18.67 1.68
N ARG A 63 -6.93 -18.22 2.36
CA ARG A 63 -8.30 -18.15 1.81
C ARG A 63 -9.15 -17.12 2.57
N ASP A 64 -10.27 -16.73 1.97
CA ASP A 64 -11.27 -15.89 2.64
C ASP A 64 -11.83 -16.61 3.89
N ALA A 65 -12.03 -15.84 4.97
CA ALA A 65 -12.82 -16.24 6.12
C ALA A 65 -14.18 -15.54 6.04
N TRP A 66 -15.26 -16.29 5.83
CA TRP A 66 -16.60 -15.73 5.65
C TRP A 66 -17.38 -15.68 6.96
N LYS A 67 -18.02 -14.55 7.22
CA LYS A 67 -18.86 -14.33 8.41
C LYS A 67 -20.06 -15.27 8.45
N GLU A 68 -20.58 -15.62 7.28
CA GLU A 68 -21.68 -16.58 7.13
C GLU A 68 -21.28 -18.00 7.56
N HIS A 69 -19.98 -18.34 7.54
CA HIS A 69 -19.47 -19.62 8.01
C HIS A 69 -19.14 -19.58 9.50
N ASP A 70 -18.45 -18.54 9.94
CA ASP A 70 -18.17 -18.32 11.36
C ASP A 70 -17.96 -16.83 11.65
N ALA A 71 -18.97 -16.20 12.26
CA ALA A 71 -18.94 -14.76 12.55
C ALA A 71 -17.84 -14.35 13.53
N ARG A 72 -17.21 -15.29 14.24
CA ARG A 72 -16.08 -14.99 15.15
C ARG A 72 -14.75 -14.82 14.41
N ARG A 73 -14.69 -15.23 13.14
CA ARG A 73 -13.49 -15.23 12.28
C ARG A 73 -13.44 -14.02 11.34
N VAL A 74 -14.30 -13.04 11.61
CA VAL A 74 -14.45 -11.80 10.84
C VAL A 74 -14.74 -10.68 11.83
N HIS A 75 -13.98 -9.58 11.76
CA HIS A 75 -14.19 -8.41 12.60
C HIS A 75 -15.18 -7.44 11.93
N GLY A 76 -14.86 -6.99 10.72
CA GLY A 76 -15.61 -6.03 9.93
C GLY A 76 -16.34 -6.69 8.76
N GLY A 77 -17.37 -6.03 8.22
CA GLY A 77 -17.97 -6.43 6.94
C GLY A 77 -18.52 -7.87 6.88
N LYS A 78 -18.22 -8.55 5.77
CA LYS A 78 -18.68 -9.91 5.43
C LYS A 78 -17.57 -10.94 5.46
N LYS A 79 -16.31 -10.55 5.25
CA LYS A 79 -15.19 -11.48 5.24
C LYS A 79 -13.86 -10.86 5.63
N GLY A 80 -13.04 -11.66 6.29
CA GLY A 80 -11.63 -11.37 6.52
C GLY A 80 -10.74 -12.30 5.71
N MET A 81 -9.45 -12.33 6.05
CA MET A 81 -8.47 -13.23 5.45
C MET A 81 -7.94 -14.23 6.46
N LEU A 82 -7.88 -15.50 6.07
CA LEU A 82 -7.26 -16.58 6.83
C LEU A 82 -5.95 -17.00 6.15
N LEU A 83 -4.86 -16.95 6.91
CA LEU A 83 -3.57 -17.59 6.58
C LEU A 83 -3.32 -18.70 7.59
N PHE A 84 -3.08 -19.93 7.16
CA PHE A 84 -2.92 -21.05 8.09
C PHE A 84 -1.89 -22.09 7.68
N THR A 85 -1.43 -22.85 8.67
CA THR A 85 -0.65 -24.07 8.50
C THR A 85 -1.23 -25.21 9.34
N PHE A 86 -1.09 -26.44 8.85
CA PHE A 86 -1.54 -27.65 9.54
C PHE A 86 -0.36 -28.57 9.84
N TYR A 87 -0.06 -28.82 11.12
CA TYR A 87 1.17 -29.50 11.60
C TYR A 87 2.49 -28.90 11.07
N ARG A 88 2.48 -27.61 10.75
CA ARG A 88 3.66 -26.89 10.25
C ARG A 88 3.74 -25.50 10.88
N GLY A 89 4.96 -24.99 10.98
CA GLY A 89 5.20 -23.61 11.37
C GLY A 89 5.17 -22.68 10.15
N HIS A 90 4.83 -21.41 10.36
CA HIS A 90 4.98 -20.37 9.36
C HIS A 90 5.57 -19.09 9.95
N ASP A 91 6.20 -18.32 9.07
CA ASP A 91 6.54 -16.91 9.25
C ASP A 91 6.16 -16.22 7.93
N ALA A 92 4.97 -15.61 7.93
CA ALA A 92 4.26 -15.29 6.70
C ALA A 92 3.27 -14.14 6.91
N GLY A 93 2.71 -13.65 5.81
CA GLY A 93 1.63 -12.67 5.87
C GLY A 93 1.35 -12.00 4.54
N PHE A 94 1.00 -10.72 4.61
CA PHE A 94 0.59 -9.92 3.46
C PHE A 94 1.37 -8.61 3.40
N PHE A 95 1.59 -8.08 2.20
CA PHE A 95 2.11 -6.73 2.05
C PHE A 95 1.39 -5.95 0.94
N GLN A 96 1.45 -4.62 1.04
CA GLN A 96 0.94 -3.70 0.03
C GLN A 96 1.90 -2.50 -0.09
N ARG A 97 2.17 -2.06 -1.31
CA ARG A 97 2.97 -0.85 -1.58
C ARG A 97 2.01 0.33 -1.76
N VAL A 98 2.28 1.43 -1.07
CA VAL A 98 1.38 2.59 -0.97
C VAL A 98 2.14 3.85 -1.36
N GLN A 99 1.54 4.66 -2.24
CA GLN A 99 2.09 5.97 -2.62
C GLN A 99 1.83 6.99 -1.53
N VAL A 100 2.88 7.71 -1.11
CA VAL A 100 2.83 8.76 -0.08
C VAL A 100 3.82 9.87 -0.43
N ALA A 101 3.66 11.07 0.13
CA ALA A 101 4.71 12.07 0.04
C ALA A 101 5.90 11.68 0.94
N PRO A 102 7.17 11.87 0.55
CA PRO A 102 8.30 11.73 1.46
C PRO A 102 8.15 12.64 2.69
N GLY A 103 8.57 12.18 3.86
CA GLY A 103 8.43 12.91 5.13
C GLY A 103 7.05 12.80 5.79
N THR A 104 6.13 12.00 5.23
CA THR A 104 4.80 11.76 5.82
C THR A 104 4.94 10.86 7.04
N LYS A 105 4.47 11.30 8.22
CA LYS A 105 4.29 10.38 9.35
C LYS A 105 3.08 9.51 9.11
N LEU A 106 3.28 8.22 9.29
CA LEU A 106 2.32 7.18 9.02
C LEU A 106 2.09 6.37 10.27
N ARG A 107 0.86 5.88 10.44
CA ARG A 107 0.49 4.87 11.43
C ARG A 107 -0.23 3.74 10.73
N LEU A 108 0.26 2.52 10.92
CA LEU A 108 -0.37 1.30 10.46
C LEU A 108 -0.98 0.56 11.65
N THR A 109 -2.20 0.08 11.50
CA THR A 109 -2.89 -0.82 12.43
C THR A 109 -3.56 -1.96 11.66
N ALA A 110 -3.90 -3.04 12.37
CA ALA A 110 -4.73 -4.12 11.83
C ALA A 110 -5.44 -4.85 12.97
N TRP A 111 -6.57 -5.47 12.64
CA TRP A 111 -7.25 -6.40 13.54
C TRP A 111 -6.80 -7.81 13.20
N ALA A 112 -6.38 -8.57 14.23
CA ALA A 112 -5.99 -9.95 14.04
C ALA A 112 -6.36 -10.79 15.27
N HIS A 113 -6.49 -12.10 15.06
CA HIS A 113 -6.46 -13.08 16.13
C HIS A 113 -6.09 -14.46 15.59
N ALA A 114 -5.62 -15.34 16.47
CA ALA A 114 -5.31 -16.72 16.13
C ALA A 114 -6.32 -17.73 16.69
N TRP A 115 -6.38 -18.87 16.00
CA TRP A 115 -6.68 -20.16 16.62
C TRP A 115 -5.44 -21.06 16.55
N SER A 116 -4.99 -21.50 17.72
CA SER A 116 -3.74 -22.26 17.89
C SER A 116 -4.02 -23.49 18.75
N ASN A 117 -4.12 -24.68 18.15
CA ASN A 117 -4.61 -25.87 18.83
C ASN A 117 -3.79 -27.12 18.45
N HIS A 118 -3.38 -27.90 19.46
CA HIS A 118 -2.53 -29.07 19.30
C HIS A 118 -2.60 -30.05 20.47
N LEU A 119 -2.61 -29.54 21.71
CA LEU A 119 -2.36 -30.32 22.91
C LEU A 119 -3.43 -31.38 23.13
N SER A 120 -2.99 -32.53 23.64
CA SER A 120 -3.84 -33.66 24.01
C SER A 120 -4.75 -33.30 25.19
N LYS A 121 -5.72 -34.16 25.51
CA LYS A 121 -6.56 -33.94 26.71
C LYS A 121 -5.76 -34.14 27.98
N GLU A 122 -4.77 -35.03 27.93
CA GLU A 122 -3.84 -35.35 29.00
C GLU A 122 -2.95 -34.14 29.34
N ASP A 123 -2.57 -33.36 28.32
CA ASP A 123 -1.84 -32.09 28.46
C ASP A 123 -2.80 -30.89 28.72
N GLY A 124 -4.03 -31.17 29.14
CA GLY A 124 -5.05 -30.16 29.48
C GLY A 124 -5.74 -29.49 28.28
N GLY A 125 -5.40 -29.88 27.05
CA GLY A 125 -5.95 -29.31 25.82
C GLY A 125 -7.39 -29.73 25.49
N ARG A 126 -7.92 -29.13 24.42
CA ARG A 126 -9.18 -29.52 23.78
C ARG A 126 -8.93 -29.73 22.29
N PRO A 127 -8.43 -30.91 21.89
CA PRO A 127 -8.10 -31.19 20.50
C PRO A 127 -9.28 -30.87 19.57
N ASP A 128 -9.01 -30.10 18.52
CA ASP A 128 -9.96 -29.73 17.46
C ASP A 128 -11.17 -28.88 17.91
N ASP A 129 -11.20 -28.36 19.15
CA ASP A 129 -12.21 -27.38 19.55
C ASP A 129 -11.85 -26.01 18.95
N GLY A 130 -12.62 -25.58 17.95
CA GLY A 130 -12.48 -24.30 17.25
C GLY A 130 -12.67 -23.05 18.12
N ARG A 131 -12.93 -23.18 19.43
CA ARG A 131 -12.97 -22.07 20.40
C ARG A 131 -11.82 -22.11 21.40
N TRP A 132 -11.03 -23.18 21.41
CA TRP A 132 -9.94 -23.39 22.35
C TRP A 132 -8.61 -23.20 21.64
N SER A 133 -7.85 -22.20 22.08
CA SER A 133 -6.44 -22.08 21.74
C SER A 133 -5.60 -22.53 22.93
N ASP A 134 -4.64 -23.41 22.71
CA ASP A 134 -3.72 -23.84 23.76
C ASP A 134 -2.94 -22.65 24.31
N GLY A 135 -2.84 -22.60 25.65
CA GLY A 135 -2.34 -21.49 26.44
C GLY A 135 -3.35 -20.37 26.73
N ALA A 136 -4.27 -20.06 25.83
CA ALA A 136 -5.35 -19.10 26.07
C ALA A 136 -6.63 -19.74 26.61
N GLY A 137 -6.81 -21.04 26.41
CA GLY A 137 -8.07 -21.74 26.63
C GLY A 137 -9.19 -21.12 25.78
N TYR A 138 -10.32 -20.80 26.42
CA TYR A 138 -11.45 -20.09 25.81
C TYR A 138 -11.37 -18.56 25.92
N LYS A 139 -10.30 -18.00 26.52
CA LYS A 139 -10.22 -16.56 26.77
C LYS A 139 -9.82 -15.82 25.51
N GLU A 140 -10.42 -14.65 25.31
CA GLU A 140 -9.92 -13.65 24.36
C GLU A 140 -8.79 -12.88 25.05
N VAL A 141 -7.62 -12.87 24.43
CA VAL A 141 -6.41 -12.30 25.04
C VAL A 141 -5.54 -11.63 23.99
N ALA A 142 -4.78 -10.62 24.42
CA ALA A 142 -3.73 -9.98 23.67
C ALA A 142 -2.54 -9.73 24.60
N TRP A 143 -1.53 -10.61 24.56
CA TRP A 143 -0.34 -10.48 25.39
C TRP A 143 0.82 -9.93 24.60
N LYS A 144 1.59 -9.01 25.20
CA LYS A 144 2.80 -8.46 24.55
C LYS A 144 3.82 -9.58 24.38
N ALA A 145 4.31 -9.75 23.15
CA ALA A 145 5.41 -10.66 22.87
C ALA A 145 6.62 -10.29 23.73
N GLY A 146 7.25 -11.31 24.33
CA GLY A 146 8.37 -11.15 25.26
C GLY A 146 7.98 -10.88 26.72
N THR A 147 6.69 -10.85 27.05
CA THR A 147 6.23 -10.69 28.45
C THR A 147 5.69 -11.97 29.08
N ILE A 148 5.49 -13.01 28.28
CA ILE A 148 4.97 -14.30 28.71
C ILE A 148 6.13 -15.29 28.81
N PRO A 149 6.24 -16.07 29.90
CA PRO A 149 7.27 -17.08 30.01
C PRO A 149 7.09 -18.18 28.95
N SER A 150 8.20 -18.73 28.49
CA SER A 150 8.26 -19.96 27.69
C SER A 150 9.17 -20.95 28.39
N ASP A 151 9.08 -22.23 28.02
CA ASP A 151 9.91 -23.32 28.55
C ASP A 151 9.78 -23.50 30.08
N THR A 152 8.57 -23.28 30.60
CA THR A 152 8.18 -23.49 32.00
C THR A 152 8.02 -24.98 32.34
N GLY A 153 7.83 -25.83 31.33
CA GLY A 153 7.54 -27.26 31.49
C GLY A 153 6.05 -27.56 31.68
N ASP A 154 5.20 -26.55 31.81
CA ASP A 154 3.75 -26.71 31.72
C ASP A 154 3.30 -26.48 30.26
N PRO A 155 2.71 -27.48 29.58
CA PRO A 155 2.34 -27.37 28.17
C PRO A 155 1.41 -26.19 27.86
N GLN A 156 0.48 -25.85 28.76
CA GLN A 156 -0.45 -24.75 28.54
C GLN A 156 0.24 -23.40 28.75
N GLU A 157 1.08 -23.26 29.78
CA GLU A 157 1.84 -22.04 29.96
C GLU A 157 2.79 -21.77 28.79
N ASP A 158 3.47 -22.80 28.29
CA ASP A 158 4.40 -22.69 27.16
C ASP A 158 3.68 -22.36 25.85
N ALA A 159 2.50 -22.96 25.61
CA ALA A 159 1.71 -22.73 24.40
C ALA A 159 1.25 -21.27 24.22
N LYS A 160 1.22 -20.45 25.28
CA LYS A 160 0.82 -19.03 25.21
C LYS A 160 1.65 -18.24 24.19
N SER A 161 2.94 -18.56 24.08
CA SER A 161 3.88 -17.86 23.19
C SER A 161 3.88 -18.38 21.75
N ASN A 162 3.04 -19.38 21.43
CA ASN A 162 3.12 -20.07 20.14
C ASN A 162 2.90 -19.11 18.96
N PHE A 163 1.90 -18.25 19.02
CA PHE A 163 1.45 -17.49 17.86
C PHE A 163 1.63 -16.00 18.10
N THR A 164 2.34 -15.31 17.20
CA THR A 164 2.63 -13.88 17.33
C THR A 164 2.27 -13.12 16.07
N PHE A 165 1.63 -11.97 16.24
CA PHE A 165 1.28 -11.04 15.19
C PHE A 165 2.13 -9.78 15.25
N TYR A 166 2.46 -9.24 14.08
CA TYR A 166 3.13 -7.95 13.91
C TYR A 166 2.54 -7.18 12.75
N VAL A 167 2.63 -5.85 12.82
CA VAL A 167 2.48 -4.94 11.69
C VAL A 167 3.78 -4.16 11.50
N GLY A 168 4.15 -3.90 10.25
CA GLY A 168 5.42 -3.26 9.90
C GLY A 168 5.28 -2.30 8.73
N ILE A 169 6.16 -1.29 8.68
CA ILE A 169 6.27 -0.37 7.55
C ILE A 169 7.74 -0.30 7.13
N ASP A 170 8.05 -0.60 5.87
CA ASP A 170 9.30 -0.18 5.25
C ASP A 170 9.13 1.27 4.73
N PRO A 171 9.79 2.26 5.36
CA PRO A 171 9.66 3.66 4.98
C PRO A 171 10.42 4.00 3.69
N THR A 172 11.31 3.12 3.23
CA THR A 172 12.07 3.27 1.98
C THR A 172 11.32 2.73 0.78
N GLY A 173 10.32 1.86 1.01
CA GLY A 173 9.50 1.22 -0.01
C GLY A 173 10.05 -0.12 -0.50
N GLY A 174 11.02 -0.72 0.19
CA GLY A 174 11.45 -2.10 -0.04
C GLY A 174 10.30 -3.10 0.17
N ASP A 175 10.32 -4.23 -0.53
CA ASP A 175 9.28 -5.28 -0.46
C ASP A 175 9.77 -6.57 0.23
N ASN A 176 10.97 -6.53 0.81
CA ASN A 176 11.50 -7.61 1.63
C ASN A 176 11.06 -7.44 3.11
N PRO A 177 10.15 -8.28 3.65
CA PRO A 177 9.70 -8.21 5.03
C PRO A 177 10.81 -8.52 6.05
N LEU A 178 11.93 -9.10 5.60
CA LEU A 178 13.07 -9.47 6.43
C LEU A 178 14.18 -8.41 6.40
N ALA A 179 14.01 -7.30 5.68
CA ALA A 179 15.00 -6.25 5.62
C ALA A 179 15.04 -5.43 6.92
N ASP A 180 16.24 -5.01 7.33
CA ASP A 180 16.45 -4.15 8.50
C ASP A 180 15.82 -2.76 8.35
N THR A 181 15.41 -2.39 7.12
CA THR A 181 14.67 -1.17 6.83
C THR A 181 13.23 -1.21 7.33
N VAL A 182 12.65 -2.40 7.56
CA VAL A 182 11.28 -2.53 8.04
C VAL A 182 11.20 -2.13 9.51
N VAL A 183 10.43 -1.08 9.78
CA VAL A 183 10.09 -0.70 11.15
C VAL A 183 8.91 -1.55 11.59
N TRP A 184 9.15 -2.45 12.54
CA TRP A 184 8.12 -3.32 13.12
C TRP A 184 7.54 -2.72 14.40
N GLY A 185 6.22 -2.88 14.58
CA GLY A 185 5.54 -2.55 15.83
C GLY A 185 5.76 -3.59 16.93
N GLN A 186 5.17 -3.34 18.11
CA GLN A 186 5.12 -4.31 19.19
C GLN A 186 4.37 -5.57 18.73
N GLY A 187 4.99 -6.73 18.89
CA GLY A 187 4.34 -8.02 18.63
C GLY A 187 3.37 -8.40 19.73
N TYR A 188 2.29 -9.11 19.37
CA TYR A 188 1.30 -9.60 20.32
C TYR A 188 0.91 -11.05 20.05
N HIS A 189 0.70 -11.81 21.13
CA HIS A 189 0.02 -13.10 21.12
C HIS A 189 -1.48 -12.86 21.27
N ILE A 190 -2.23 -12.96 20.18
CA ILE A 190 -3.66 -12.64 20.13
C ILE A 190 -4.46 -13.90 19.85
N TYR A 191 -5.36 -14.28 20.74
CA TYR A 191 -6.13 -15.53 20.61
C TYR A 191 -7.61 -15.31 20.79
N ASN A 192 -8.39 -16.11 20.06
CA ASN A 192 -9.84 -16.33 20.20
C ASN A 192 -10.78 -15.14 19.97
N GLY A 193 -10.28 -13.90 20.01
CA GLY A 193 -11.03 -12.69 19.70
C GLY A 193 -10.13 -11.62 19.09
N TYR A 194 -10.71 -10.81 18.19
CA TYR A 194 -10.01 -9.73 17.51
C TYR A 194 -9.65 -8.60 18.48
N CYS A 195 -8.43 -8.08 18.37
CA CYS A 195 -8.02 -6.85 19.01
C CYS A 195 -7.22 -5.96 18.04
N GLN A 196 -7.21 -4.65 18.31
CA GLN A 196 -6.45 -3.65 17.55
C GLN A 196 -5.20 -3.18 18.30
N GLU A 197 -4.49 -4.10 18.94
CA GLU A 197 -3.24 -3.77 19.67
C GLU A 197 -2.04 -3.59 18.73
N LEU A 198 -2.15 -4.12 17.50
CA LEU A 198 -1.12 -4.02 16.48
C LEU A 198 -1.05 -2.59 15.95
N ALA A 199 0.05 -1.91 16.24
CA ALA A 199 0.33 -0.58 15.73
C ALA A 199 1.82 -0.37 15.49
N VAL A 200 2.15 0.39 14.44
CA VAL A 200 3.48 0.92 14.21
C VAL A 200 3.41 2.30 13.60
N GLU A 201 4.36 3.16 13.95
CA GLU A 201 4.49 4.50 13.39
C GLU A 201 5.89 4.69 12.80
N THR A 202 5.96 5.34 11.65
CA THR A 202 7.23 5.73 11.02
C THR A 202 7.04 6.96 10.14
N THR A 203 8.14 7.49 9.61
CA THR A 203 8.13 8.58 8.63
C THR A 203 8.60 8.03 7.28
N SER A 204 7.82 8.25 6.22
CA SER A 204 8.23 7.85 4.86
C SER A 204 9.53 8.55 4.45
N GLN A 205 10.43 7.81 3.81
CA GLN A 205 11.70 8.32 3.29
C GLN A 205 11.65 8.52 1.78
N THR A 206 10.75 7.81 1.10
CA THR A 206 10.54 7.92 -0.36
C THR A 206 9.06 8.19 -0.66
N SER A 207 8.73 8.27 -1.95
CA SER A 207 7.35 8.45 -2.40
C SER A 207 6.51 7.17 -2.33
N THR A 208 7.09 6.05 -1.87
CA THR A 208 6.41 4.77 -1.75
C THR A 208 6.85 4.09 -0.46
N VAL A 209 5.90 3.65 0.33
CA VAL A 209 6.17 2.78 1.49
C VAL A 209 5.60 1.39 1.23
N THR A 210 6.11 0.39 1.93
CA THR A 210 5.51 -0.94 1.96
C THR A 210 5.00 -1.23 3.35
N VAL A 211 3.74 -1.63 3.48
CA VAL A 211 3.18 -2.12 4.73
C VAL A 211 3.23 -3.64 4.76
N PHE A 212 3.44 -4.21 5.93
CA PHE A 212 3.48 -5.65 6.16
C PHE A 212 2.57 -6.04 7.31
N LEU A 213 1.78 -7.10 7.08
CA LEU A 213 1.13 -7.90 8.10
C LEU A 213 1.94 -9.19 8.24
N ARG A 214 2.18 -9.64 9.47
CA ARG A 214 2.99 -10.82 9.75
C ARG A 214 2.42 -11.65 10.88
N SER A 215 2.21 -12.94 10.62
CA SER A 215 1.99 -13.96 11.63
C SER A 215 3.20 -14.89 11.70
N LYS A 216 3.58 -15.27 12.91
CA LYS A 216 4.69 -16.17 13.17
C LYS A 216 4.34 -17.15 14.26
N THR A 217 4.58 -18.44 13.99
CA THR A 217 4.43 -19.52 14.97
C THR A 217 5.76 -19.83 15.65
N MET A 218 5.77 -20.45 16.83
CA MET A 218 6.97 -20.99 17.48
C MET A 218 7.04 -22.51 17.34
N TRP A 219 5.88 -23.19 17.45
CA TRP A 219 5.75 -24.63 17.33
C TRP A 219 4.81 -25.02 16.19
N LYS A 220 4.98 -26.24 15.70
CA LYS A 220 4.21 -26.83 14.59
C LYS A 220 2.89 -27.40 15.09
N PHE A 221 2.07 -26.54 15.68
CA PHE A 221 0.77 -26.95 16.20
C PHE A 221 -0.11 -27.50 15.09
N LYS A 222 -1.10 -28.32 15.47
CA LYS A 222 -1.98 -28.98 14.51
C LYS A 222 -2.75 -27.93 13.72
N HIS A 223 -3.34 -26.96 14.42
CA HIS A 223 -4.00 -25.80 13.83
C HIS A 223 -3.21 -24.54 14.21
N SER A 224 -2.90 -23.75 13.20
CA SER A 224 -2.16 -22.50 13.29
C SER A 224 -2.80 -21.51 12.32
N ASP A 225 -3.91 -20.94 12.74
CA ASP A 225 -4.79 -20.14 11.91
C ASP A 225 -4.67 -18.65 12.29
N ALA A 226 -4.11 -17.84 11.40
CA ALA A 226 -4.07 -16.38 11.51
C ALA A 226 -5.25 -15.77 10.75
N TYR A 227 -6.16 -15.12 11.49
CA TYR A 227 -7.24 -14.34 10.91
C TYR A 227 -6.86 -12.86 10.94
N TRP A 228 -7.01 -12.19 9.80
CA TRP A 228 -6.71 -10.78 9.58
C TRP A 228 -7.93 -10.05 9.07
N ASP A 229 -8.11 -8.82 9.56
CA ASP A 229 -9.19 -7.95 9.13
C ASP A 229 -8.85 -6.47 9.37
N ASP A 230 -9.59 -5.57 8.70
CA ASP A 230 -9.60 -4.13 8.93
C ASP A 230 -8.20 -3.51 9.13
N ALA A 231 -7.28 -3.81 8.20
CA ALA A 231 -5.97 -3.16 8.15
C ALA A 231 -6.11 -1.70 7.71
N GLU A 232 -5.42 -0.81 8.41
CA GLU A 232 -5.52 0.64 8.19
C GLU A 232 -4.15 1.30 8.20
N LEU A 233 -3.86 2.07 7.16
CA LEU A 233 -2.71 2.98 7.11
C LEU A 233 -3.24 4.42 7.03
N VAL A 234 -2.88 5.25 8.00
CA VAL A 234 -3.24 6.68 8.01
C VAL A 234 -2.01 7.55 8.09
N ALA A 235 -2.07 8.74 7.48
CA ALA A 235 -1.11 9.79 7.73
C ALA A 235 -1.45 10.49 9.06
N THR A 236 -0.54 10.44 10.04
CA THR A 236 -0.74 11.02 11.38
C THR A 236 -0.28 12.47 11.48
N ASN A 237 0.49 12.94 10.51
CA ASN A 237 0.73 14.38 10.32
C ASN A 237 -0.37 15.01 9.45
N GLN A 238 -1.59 15.10 9.97
CA GLN A 238 -2.46 16.24 9.64
C GLN A 238 -2.34 17.26 10.77
N GLY A 239 -1.21 17.97 10.77
CA GLY A 239 -0.88 19.04 11.71
C GLY A 239 0.50 19.60 11.42
N THR A 240 0.51 20.79 10.81
CA THR A 240 1.65 21.66 10.44
C THR A 240 2.57 21.18 9.31
N LEU A 241 2.31 21.68 8.09
CA LEU A 241 3.36 22.21 7.22
C LEU A 241 4.31 23.09 8.06
N PRO A 242 5.62 23.24 7.72
CA PRO A 242 6.51 24.19 8.39
C PRO A 242 5.81 25.55 8.58
N PRO A 243 6.04 26.28 9.69
CA PRO A 243 5.27 27.46 10.03
C PRO A 243 5.22 28.38 8.83
N THR A 244 4.00 28.53 8.31
CA THR A 244 3.68 29.63 7.42
C THR A 244 3.91 30.89 8.26
N PRO A 245 4.56 31.95 7.74
CA PRO A 245 4.55 33.27 8.38
C PRO A 245 3.10 33.60 8.79
N PRO A 246 2.88 34.31 9.91
CA PRO A 246 1.55 34.51 10.48
C PRO A 246 0.55 34.85 9.39
N THR A 247 -0.50 34.05 9.30
CA THR A 247 -1.56 34.21 8.31
C THR A 247 -2.13 35.62 8.49
N PRO A 248 -2.02 36.51 7.49
CA PRO A 248 -2.84 37.72 7.48
C PRO A 248 -4.30 37.27 7.63
N PRO A 249 -5.17 38.09 8.26
CA PRO A 249 -6.59 37.76 8.37
C PRO A 249 -7.08 37.23 7.03
N THR A 250 -7.83 36.12 7.06
CA THR A 250 -8.42 35.50 5.88
C THR A 250 -8.97 36.63 5.01
N PRO A 251 -8.41 36.88 3.81
CA PRO A 251 -9.02 37.82 2.91
C PRO A 251 -10.46 37.35 2.76
N PRO A 252 -11.45 38.26 2.82
CA PRO A 252 -12.81 37.89 2.51
C PRO A 252 -12.77 37.02 1.25
N VAL A 253 -13.44 35.86 1.27
CA VAL A 253 -13.71 35.12 0.03
C VAL A 253 -14.35 36.16 -0.86
N ASP A 254 -13.59 36.62 -1.85
CA ASP A 254 -14.09 37.61 -2.78
C ASP A 254 -15.17 36.88 -3.56
N PRO A 255 -16.46 37.19 -3.37
CA PRO A 255 -17.53 36.51 -4.08
C PRO A 255 -17.40 36.72 -5.60
N ALA A 256 -16.52 37.61 -6.05
CA ALA A 256 -16.17 37.79 -7.46
C ALA A 256 -15.14 36.78 -8.00
N LYS A 257 -14.38 36.04 -7.17
CA LYS A 257 -13.37 35.08 -7.66
C LYS A 257 -14.00 33.74 -8.03
N THR A 258 -14.10 33.46 -9.33
CA THR A 258 -14.62 32.20 -9.87
C THR A 258 -13.56 31.09 -9.82
N ARG A 259 -14.02 29.84 -9.77
CA ARG A 259 -13.16 28.64 -9.77
C ARG A 259 -12.33 28.61 -11.06
N GLY A 260 -11.01 28.52 -10.92
CA GLY A 260 -10.07 28.46 -12.04
C GLY A 260 -9.25 29.74 -12.26
N GLN A 261 -9.56 30.83 -11.57
CA GLN A 261 -8.78 32.07 -11.62
C GLN A 261 -7.43 31.94 -10.90
N PRO A 262 -6.32 32.39 -11.52
CA PRO A 262 -5.03 32.42 -10.86
C PRO A 262 -5.00 33.53 -9.80
N ARG A 263 -4.04 33.44 -8.88
CA ARG A 263 -3.78 34.51 -7.90
C ARG A 263 -3.41 35.83 -8.59
N VAL A 264 -2.64 35.77 -9.68
CA VAL A 264 -2.23 36.89 -10.55
C VAL A 264 -2.31 36.34 -11.97
N GLN A 265 -2.84 37.10 -12.92
CA GLN A 265 -2.81 36.70 -14.33
C GLN A 265 -1.37 36.57 -14.81
N TYR A 266 -1.09 35.50 -15.55
CA TYR A 266 0.22 35.25 -16.15
C TYR A 266 0.03 34.45 -17.44
N ASP A 267 1.01 34.56 -18.32
CA ASP A 267 1.04 33.81 -19.56
C ASP A 267 1.60 32.42 -19.28
N ARG A 268 0.82 31.38 -19.60
CA ARG A 268 1.28 30.00 -19.46
C ARG A 268 1.55 29.41 -20.84
N THR A 269 2.77 28.95 -21.04
CA THR A 269 3.13 28.07 -22.16
C THR A 269 3.34 26.63 -21.65
N TYR A 270 2.67 25.69 -22.31
CA TYR A 270 2.74 24.26 -22.03
C TYR A 270 3.32 23.52 -23.24
N VAL A 271 4.44 22.81 -23.07
CA VAL A 271 5.02 21.91 -24.07
C VAL A 271 4.35 20.55 -23.93
N LEU A 272 3.45 20.25 -24.87
CA LEU A 272 2.67 19.01 -24.91
C LEU A 272 3.41 17.96 -25.72
N LEU A 273 3.89 16.91 -25.05
CA LEU A 273 4.57 15.78 -25.66
C LEU A 273 3.59 14.76 -26.22
N ALA A 274 3.95 14.12 -27.34
CA ALA A 274 3.17 13.03 -27.93
C ALA A 274 2.99 11.84 -26.97
N PRO A 275 1.91 11.04 -27.07
CA PRO A 275 1.62 9.94 -26.15
C PRO A 275 2.71 8.85 -26.10
N ASP A 276 3.46 8.71 -27.19
CA ASP A 276 4.55 7.76 -27.37
C ASP A 276 5.95 8.41 -27.20
N ALA A 277 6.02 9.62 -26.65
CA ALA A 277 7.27 10.28 -26.31
C ALA A 277 8.01 9.53 -25.20
N ASN A 278 9.24 9.10 -25.49
CA ASN A 278 10.10 8.42 -24.51
C ASN A 278 10.95 9.43 -23.71
N LYS A 279 11.77 8.92 -22.77
CA LYS A 279 12.65 9.71 -21.91
C LYS A 279 13.51 10.74 -22.66
N ALA A 280 14.01 10.42 -23.85
CA ALA A 280 14.86 11.33 -24.61
C ALA A 280 14.10 12.57 -25.09
N TRP A 281 12.83 12.41 -25.50
CA TRP A 281 11.95 13.51 -25.88
C TRP A 281 11.61 14.42 -24.70
N ALA A 282 11.36 13.83 -23.52
CA ALA A 282 11.11 14.59 -22.30
C ALA A 282 12.34 15.42 -21.89
N LEU A 283 13.54 14.84 -21.94
CA LEU A 283 14.79 15.57 -21.66
C LEU A 283 15.02 16.71 -22.65
N ALA A 284 14.83 16.47 -23.95
CA ALA A 284 14.92 17.53 -24.96
C ALA A 284 13.92 18.67 -24.73
N ALA A 285 12.70 18.38 -24.27
CA ALA A 285 11.73 19.40 -23.90
C ALA A 285 12.17 20.21 -22.69
N VAL A 286 12.75 19.55 -21.67
CA VAL A 286 13.34 20.21 -20.50
C VAL A 286 14.46 21.13 -20.96
N ASP A 287 15.49 20.59 -21.63
CA ASP A 287 16.66 21.35 -22.08
C ASP A 287 16.29 22.48 -23.05
N GLY A 288 15.23 22.28 -23.84
CA GLY A 288 14.74 23.23 -24.83
C GLY A 288 13.93 24.39 -24.26
N SER A 289 13.31 24.23 -23.09
CA SER A 289 12.32 25.19 -22.59
C SER A 289 12.53 25.67 -21.14
N TRP A 290 13.50 25.10 -20.42
CA TRP A 290 13.71 25.39 -18.99
C TRP A 290 13.94 26.87 -18.68
N GLN A 291 14.68 27.58 -19.54
CA GLN A 291 14.96 29.02 -19.37
C GLN A 291 13.70 29.87 -19.44
N HIS A 292 12.72 29.45 -20.25
CA HIS A 292 11.43 30.12 -20.37
C HIS A 292 10.42 29.67 -19.30
N ARG A 293 10.78 28.69 -18.47
CA ARG A 293 9.93 28.10 -17.42
C ARG A 293 8.61 27.56 -17.96
N TYR A 294 8.63 26.98 -19.16
CA TYR A 294 7.44 26.33 -19.71
C TYR A 294 7.07 25.10 -18.89
N THR A 295 5.77 24.82 -18.83
CA THR A 295 5.27 23.57 -18.26
C THR A 295 5.44 22.46 -19.28
N ILE A 296 5.82 21.25 -18.87
CA ILE A 296 6.05 20.11 -19.78
C ILE A 296 5.18 18.94 -19.31
N GLY A 297 4.49 18.28 -20.22
CA GLY A 297 3.76 17.05 -19.91
C GLY A 297 3.05 16.44 -21.11
N GLY A 298 2.30 15.37 -20.88
CA GLY A 298 1.66 14.56 -21.93
C GLY A 298 0.13 14.58 -21.91
N SER A 299 -0.48 15.48 -21.14
CA SER A 299 -1.95 15.58 -21.00
C SER A 299 -2.46 16.79 -21.77
N ALA A 300 -3.28 16.53 -22.80
CA ALA A 300 -3.92 17.58 -23.59
C ALA A 300 -4.84 18.44 -22.71
N ASP A 301 -5.64 17.81 -21.84
CA ASP A 301 -6.55 18.51 -20.92
C ASP A 301 -5.80 19.45 -19.95
N ASP A 302 -4.70 18.98 -19.36
CA ASP A 302 -3.89 19.80 -18.44
C ASP A 302 -3.27 21.01 -19.13
N SER A 303 -2.90 20.85 -20.41
CA SER A 303 -2.31 21.94 -21.19
C SER A 303 -3.30 23.07 -21.46
N GLY A 304 -4.60 22.76 -21.59
CA GLY A 304 -5.65 23.70 -21.96
C GLY A 304 -6.43 24.35 -20.81
N ILE A 305 -6.39 23.78 -19.60
CA ILE A 305 -7.26 24.20 -18.48
C ILE A 305 -6.78 25.47 -17.76
N GLY A 306 -7.71 26.29 -17.25
CA GLY A 306 -7.43 27.44 -16.37
C GLY A 306 -8.05 28.75 -16.89
N ASP A 307 -8.36 29.67 -16.00
CA ASP A 307 -8.87 31.01 -16.35
C ASP A 307 -7.69 32.00 -16.46
N LEU A 308 -6.81 31.72 -17.43
CA LEU A 308 -5.67 32.57 -17.76
C LEU A 308 -5.95 33.34 -19.05
N ASN A 309 -5.54 34.60 -19.09
CA ASN A 309 -5.64 35.44 -20.28
C ASN A 309 -4.89 34.84 -21.48
N VAL A 310 -3.74 34.20 -21.21
CA VAL A 310 -2.91 33.54 -22.23
C VAL A 310 -2.64 32.10 -21.80
N ARG A 311 -3.17 31.17 -22.59
CA ARG A 311 -2.92 29.73 -22.49
C ARG A 311 -2.34 29.27 -23.80
N ARG A 312 -1.04 29.03 -23.84
CA ARG A 312 -0.33 28.60 -25.03
C ARG A 312 0.07 27.13 -24.92
N VAL A 313 -0.20 26.37 -25.96
CA VAL A 313 0.16 24.96 -26.05
C VAL A 313 1.08 24.78 -27.25
N ILE A 314 2.33 24.41 -26.98
CA ILE A 314 3.28 23.95 -27.98
C ILE A 314 3.07 22.45 -28.14
N ALA A 315 2.33 22.04 -29.17
CA ALA A 315 2.05 20.64 -29.45
C ALA A 315 3.21 20.02 -30.24
N VAL A 316 3.96 19.12 -29.61
CA VAL A 316 5.09 18.44 -30.22
C VAL A 316 4.60 17.24 -31.03
N ASN A 317 4.94 17.21 -32.31
CA ASN A 317 4.56 16.16 -33.26
C ASN A 317 3.06 15.82 -33.19
N PRO A 318 2.15 16.78 -33.41
CA PRO A 318 0.71 16.59 -33.26
C PRO A 318 0.15 15.45 -34.12
N ALA A 319 0.78 15.11 -35.24
CA ALA A 319 0.40 13.95 -36.06
C ALA A 319 0.55 12.59 -35.34
N ARG A 320 1.27 12.53 -34.21
CA ARG A 320 1.41 11.32 -33.37
C ARG A 320 0.27 11.16 -32.36
N TRP A 321 -0.66 12.11 -32.30
CA TRP A 321 -1.86 11.98 -31.48
C TRP A 321 -2.96 11.22 -32.24
N PRO A 322 -3.78 10.42 -31.55
CA PRO A 322 -4.86 9.66 -32.17
C PRO A 322 -6.02 10.55 -32.68
N THR A 323 -6.04 11.82 -32.28
CA THR A 323 -7.07 12.81 -32.60
C THR A 323 -6.45 14.10 -33.10
N ASP A 324 -7.20 14.89 -33.86
CA ASP A 324 -6.79 16.23 -34.26
C ASP A 324 -6.74 17.15 -33.02
N LEU A 325 -5.52 17.39 -32.52
CA LEU A 325 -5.30 18.25 -31.35
C LEU A 325 -5.77 19.69 -31.56
N HIS A 326 -5.65 20.22 -32.77
CA HIS A 326 -6.09 21.59 -33.05
C HIS A 326 -7.62 21.69 -32.96
N ALA A 327 -8.34 20.70 -33.52
CA ALA A 327 -9.79 20.59 -33.36
C ALA A 327 -10.19 20.40 -31.88
N PHE A 328 -9.48 19.53 -31.15
CA PHE A 328 -9.70 19.29 -29.72
C PHE A 328 -9.61 20.58 -28.88
N PHE A 329 -8.53 21.36 -29.01
CA PHE A 329 -8.40 22.61 -28.25
C PHE A 329 -9.46 23.64 -28.65
N LYS A 330 -9.85 23.69 -29.92
CA LYS A 330 -10.91 24.58 -30.38
C LYS A 330 -12.28 24.22 -29.78
N GLU A 331 -12.57 22.93 -29.63
CA GLU A 331 -13.83 22.43 -29.08
C GLU A 331 -13.91 22.58 -27.56
N TYR A 332 -12.88 22.11 -26.83
CA TYR A 332 -12.94 21.96 -25.38
C TYR A 332 -12.26 23.09 -24.60
N TYR A 333 -11.33 23.81 -25.22
CA TYR A 333 -10.47 24.80 -24.55
C TYR A 333 -10.36 26.09 -25.35
N ALA A 334 -11.51 26.71 -25.63
CA ALA A 334 -11.58 27.96 -26.38
C ALA A 334 -10.61 29.03 -25.82
N GLY A 335 -9.88 29.67 -26.72
CA GLY A 335 -8.88 30.70 -26.38
C GLY A 335 -7.47 30.16 -26.11
N VAL A 336 -7.23 28.85 -26.23
CA VAL A 336 -5.86 28.32 -26.27
C VAL A 336 -5.14 28.76 -27.54
N GLU A 337 -3.95 29.35 -27.39
CA GLU A 337 -3.00 29.59 -28.46
C GLU A 337 -2.28 28.29 -28.79
N TYR A 338 -2.64 27.69 -29.91
CA TYR A 338 -2.07 26.42 -30.35
C TYR A 338 -0.88 26.64 -31.30
N ILE A 339 0.28 26.08 -30.96
CA ILE A 339 1.51 26.14 -31.74
C ILE A 339 2.01 24.72 -32.03
N PRO A 340 1.85 24.20 -33.26
CA PRO A 340 2.39 22.90 -33.63
C PRO A 340 3.91 22.99 -33.87
N VAL A 341 4.66 22.04 -33.34
CA VAL A 341 6.10 21.87 -33.59
C VAL A 341 6.36 20.45 -34.06
N GLU A 342 6.78 20.31 -35.31
CA GLU A 342 7.28 19.04 -35.85
C GLU A 342 8.78 18.91 -35.58
N ALA A 343 9.23 17.75 -35.13
CA ALA A 343 10.64 17.42 -34.93
C ALA A 343 10.84 15.91 -35.16
N ASN A 344 11.87 15.54 -35.91
CA ASN A 344 12.16 14.13 -36.21
C ASN A 344 13.03 13.48 -35.13
N THR A 345 13.74 14.28 -34.34
CA THR A 345 14.64 13.81 -33.28
C THR A 345 14.53 14.67 -32.02
N PRO A 346 14.87 14.13 -30.83
CA PRO A 346 14.93 14.92 -29.60
C PRO A 346 15.85 16.15 -29.71
N ALA A 347 17.03 16.01 -30.32
CA ALA A 347 17.95 17.14 -30.52
C ALA A 347 17.36 18.23 -31.42
N GLU A 348 16.55 17.84 -32.42
CA GLU A 348 15.81 18.79 -33.24
C GLU A 348 14.74 19.52 -32.43
N LEU A 349 13.99 18.81 -31.57
CA LEU A 349 13.00 19.41 -30.69
C LEU A 349 13.64 20.45 -29.76
N GLU A 350 14.72 20.08 -29.07
CA GLU A 350 15.43 20.98 -28.16
C GLU A 350 15.81 22.30 -28.84
N ARG A 351 16.42 22.21 -30.03
CA ARG A 351 16.81 23.39 -30.82
C ARG A 351 15.60 24.23 -31.24
N LYS A 352 14.49 23.59 -31.63
CA LYS A 352 13.26 24.29 -32.02
C LYS A 352 12.61 25.00 -30.83
N LEU A 353 12.55 24.37 -29.67
CA LEU A 353 12.03 24.99 -28.45
C LEU A 353 12.88 26.17 -27.98
N LYS A 354 14.21 26.11 -28.10
CA LYS A 354 15.11 27.25 -27.79
C LYS A 354 14.92 28.45 -28.70
N ALA A 355 14.31 28.26 -29.86
CA ALA A 355 14.08 29.32 -30.84
C ALA A 355 12.69 29.97 -30.73
N LEU A 356 11.84 29.47 -29.82
CA LEU A 356 10.49 29.98 -29.53
C LEU A 356 10.52 30.88 -28.30
#